data_AF-A0A5J4PT40-F1
#
_entry.id   AF-A0A5J4PT40-F1
#
_cell.length_a   1.000
_cell.length_b   1.000
_cell.length_c   1.000
_cell.angle_alpha   90.00
_cell.angle_beta   90.00
_cell.angle_gamma   90.00
#
_symmetry.space_group_name_H-M   'P 1'
#
loop_
_entity.id
_entity.type
_entity.pdbx_description
1 polymer ?
#
loop_
_entity_poly.entity_id
_entity_poly.type
_entity_poly.pdbx_seq_one_letter_code
_entity_poly.pdbx_strand_id
1 'polypeptide(L)'
;MKKTNRLVNTITTIAIISLFVQCSGKSGNETITGNSSGAPLATDLKIAYVEIDTLLTQYNFWKDLTEMMTKKEEDVRATLNQKGRELEQDAQDFQRKLENNAFVSRERAEQEQSRILRKQQDLQDLQNRLTNELMAETQKNNLQLRDSINSFLKDYNKL
;
A
#
# COMPACT_ATOMS: atom_id res chain seq x y z
N MET A 1 -43.72 -6.20 -1.99
CA MET A 1 -42.61 -5.20 -1.94
C MET A 1 -41.29 -5.81 -2.45
N LYS A 2 -41.11 -6.00 -3.77
CA LYS A 2 -39.90 -6.66 -4.34
C LYS A 2 -39.37 -6.03 -5.64
N LYS A 3 -39.80 -4.81 -5.99
CA LYS A 3 -39.41 -4.16 -7.27
C LYS A 3 -38.46 -2.96 -7.14
N THR A 4 -38.22 -2.45 -5.94
CA THR A 4 -37.40 -1.25 -5.70
C THR A 4 -35.89 -1.53 -5.57
N ASN A 5 -35.49 -2.76 -5.21
CA ASN A 5 -34.09 -3.10 -4.97
C ASN A 5 -33.26 -3.45 -6.22
N ARG A 6 -33.89 -3.46 -7.41
CA ARG A 6 -33.19 -3.68 -8.69
C ARG A 6 -32.80 -2.39 -9.41
N LEU A 7 -33.47 -1.28 -9.09
CA LEU A 7 -33.17 0.03 -9.70
C LEU A 7 -31.92 0.69 -9.10
N VAL A 8 -31.66 0.46 -7.80
CA VAL A 8 -30.51 1.04 -7.09
C VAL A 8 -29.18 0.39 -7.52
N ASN A 9 -29.20 -0.92 -7.82
CA ASN A 9 -28.01 -1.65 -8.26
C ASN A 9 -27.60 -1.34 -9.72
N THR A 10 -28.50 -0.84 -10.57
CA THR A 10 -28.18 -0.46 -11.95
C THR A 10 -27.67 0.96 -12.09
N ILE A 11 -28.01 1.86 -11.16
CA ILE A 11 -27.56 3.25 -11.18
C ILE A 11 -26.13 3.37 -10.62
N THR A 12 -25.74 2.48 -9.70
CA THR A 12 -24.42 2.50 -9.06
C THR A 12 -23.27 2.07 -9.99
N THR A 13 -23.54 1.23 -10.98
CA THR A 13 -22.52 0.74 -11.93
C THR A 13 -22.20 1.72 -13.07
N ILE A 14 -23.09 2.66 -13.38
CA ILE A 14 -22.87 3.64 -14.48
C ILE A 14 -22.01 4.82 -14.00
N ALA A 15 -22.04 5.16 -12.71
CA ALA A 15 -21.23 6.25 -12.14
C ALA A 15 -19.72 5.97 -12.08
N ILE A 16 -19.30 4.70 -12.18
CA ILE A 16 -17.88 4.31 -12.10
C ILE A 16 -17.18 4.44 -13.47
N ILE A 17 -17.93 4.43 -14.57
CA ILE A 17 -17.37 4.49 -15.94
C ILE A 17 -17.09 5.95 -16.37
N SER A 18 -17.81 6.93 -15.84
CA SER A 18 -17.62 8.35 -16.20
C SER A 18 -16.35 9.00 -15.64
N LEU A 19 -15.66 8.36 -14.67
CA LEU A 19 -14.45 8.94 -14.06
C LEU A 19 -13.18 8.78 -14.93
N PHE A 20 -13.21 8.01 -16.02
CA PHE A 20 -12.04 7.75 -16.86
C PHE A 20 -11.92 8.63 -18.12
N VAL A 21 -12.90 9.49 -18.42
CA VAL A 21 -12.90 10.28 -19.69
C VAL A 21 -12.30 11.69 -19.54
N GLN A 22 -11.97 12.14 -18.33
CA GLN A 22 -11.44 13.49 -18.10
C GLN A 22 -9.91 13.59 -18.01
N CYS A 23 -9.18 12.66 -18.64
CA CYS A 23 -7.72 12.73 -18.79
C CYS A 23 -7.25 12.67 -20.26
N SER A 24 -8.12 12.97 -21.23
CA SER A 24 -7.69 13.20 -22.61
C SER A 24 -7.32 14.67 -22.80
N GLY A 25 -6.08 14.98 -22.43
CA GLY A 25 -5.42 16.25 -22.68
C GLY A 25 -5.48 16.64 -24.16
N LYS A 26 -5.99 17.83 -24.40
CA LYS A 26 -6.06 18.52 -25.69
C LYS A 26 -4.64 18.74 -26.23
N SER A 27 -4.24 17.97 -27.24
CA SER A 27 -3.02 18.22 -28.00
C SER A 27 -3.30 19.28 -29.06
N GLY A 28 -2.98 20.54 -28.73
CA GLY A 28 -2.91 21.64 -29.68
C GLY A 28 -1.69 21.47 -30.56
N ASN A 29 -1.94 21.32 -31.85
CA ASN A 29 -0.94 21.31 -32.90
C ASN A 29 -0.61 22.78 -33.22
N GLU A 30 0.56 23.27 -32.84
CA GLU A 30 1.11 24.51 -33.41
C GLU A 30 2.50 24.26 -34.01
N THR A 31 2.47 24.36 -35.33
CA THR A 31 3.52 24.48 -36.32
C THR A 31 4.71 25.35 -35.90
N ILE A 32 5.89 24.79 -36.13
CA ILE A 32 7.17 25.48 -36.18
C ILE A 32 7.13 26.56 -37.27
N THR A 33 7.37 27.81 -36.89
CA THR A 33 7.89 28.85 -37.79
C THR A 33 9.12 29.45 -37.12
N GLY A 34 10.26 29.31 -37.79
CA GLY A 34 11.54 29.79 -37.31
C GLY A 34 11.64 31.30 -37.35
N ASN A 35 12.33 31.86 -36.36
CA ASN A 35 13.01 33.14 -36.50
C ASN A 35 14.37 33.04 -35.82
N SER A 36 15.39 32.94 -36.66
CA SER A 36 16.77 33.25 -36.34
C SER A 36 16.86 34.67 -35.78
N SER A 37 17.29 34.80 -34.54
CA SER A 37 17.88 36.04 -34.00
C SER A 37 18.93 35.63 -32.99
N GLY A 38 20.18 35.98 -33.29
CA GLY A 38 21.31 35.68 -32.43
C GLY A 38 21.11 36.23 -31.03
N ALA A 39 21.17 35.35 -30.05
CA ALA A 39 21.40 35.68 -28.66
C ALA A 39 22.82 35.19 -28.30
N PRO A 40 23.57 35.95 -27.48
CA PRO A 40 24.96 35.67 -27.19
C PRO A 40 25.09 34.30 -26.52
N LEU A 41 26.23 33.63 -26.72
CA LEU A 41 26.56 32.37 -26.07
C LEU A 41 26.19 32.47 -24.58
N ALA A 42 25.21 31.68 -24.15
CA ALA A 42 24.95 31.43 -22.74
C ALA A 42 26.14 30.61 -22.20
N THR A 43 27.24 31.29 -21.85
CA THR A 43 28.36 30.74 -21.09
C THR A 43 28.00 30.59 -19.62
N ASP A 44 26.86 29.96 -19.34
CA ASP A 44 26.56 29.41 -18.01
C ASP A 44 25.64 28.19 -18.12
N LEU A 45 25.89 27.32 -19.10
CA LEU A 45 25.37 25.95 -19.03
C LEU A 45 26.23 25.18 -18.02
N LYS A 46 25.83 25.21 -16.74
CA LYS A 46 26.30 24.26 -15.73
C LYS A 46 25.82 22.85 -16.12
N ILE A 47 26.63 22.14 -16.89
CA ILE A 47 26.40 20.73 -17.21
C ILE A 47 26.81 19.93 -15.98
N ALA A 48 25.82 19.37 -15.29
CA ALA A 48 26.01 18.46 -14.17
C ALA A 48 26.27 17.02 -14.69
N TYR A 49 27.52 16.57 -14.63
CA TYR A 49 27.90 15.15 -14.77
C TYR A 49 27.46 14.34 -13.55
N VAL A 50 26.49 13.45 -13.70
CA VAL A 50 26.11 12.49 -12.64
C VAL A 50 26.90 11.20 -12.85
N GLU A 51 27.64 10.76 -11.83
CA GLU A 51 28.34 9.46 -11.84
C GLU A 51 27.33 8.31 -11.93
N ILE A 52 27.60 7.36 -12.84
CA ILE A 52 26.75 6.18 -13.07
C ILE A 52 26.69 5.30 -11.81
N ASP A 53 27.79 5.23 -11.05
CA ASP A 53 27.87 4.47 -9.80
C ASP A 53 26.89 4.97 -8.73
N THR A 54 26.62 6.29 -8.70
CA THR A 54 25.69 6.88 -7.73
C THR A 54 24.24 6.67 -8.13
N LEU A 55 23.92 6.71 -9.43
CA LEU A 55 22.61 6.30 -9.94
C LEU A 55 22.33 4.83 -9.63
N LEU A 56 23.34 3.97 -9.76
CA LEU A 56 23.24 2.56 -9.47
C LEU A 56 23.04 2.30 -7.96
N THR A 57 23.72 3.06 -7.10
CA THR A 57 23.55 2.97 -5.64
C THR A 57 22.15 3.37 -5.20
N GLN A 58 21.60 4.46 -5.76
CA GLN A 58 20.25 4.92 -5.43
C GLN A 58 19.16 4.00 -5.98
N TYR A 59 19.40 3.45 -7.16
CA TYR A 59 18.54 2.42 -7.73
C TYR A 59 18.54 1.14 -6.89
N ASN A 60 19.71 0.66 -6.44
CA ASN A 60 19.83 -0.51 -5.58
C ASN A 60 19.16 -0.27 -4.21
N PHE A 61 19.35 0.89 -3.60
CA PHE A 61 18.67 1.25 -2.36
C PHE A 61 17.15 1.25 -2.52
N TRP A 62 16.63 1.83 -3.60
CA TRP A 62 15.20 1.79 -3.89
C TRP A 62 14.69 0.36 -4.10
N LYS A 63 15.47 -0.48 -4.80
CA LYS A 63 15.14 -1.88 -5.05
C LYS A 63 15.07 -2.68 -3.75
N ASP A 64 16.08 -2.56 -2.90
CA ASP A 64 16.16 -3.26 -1.61
C ASP A 64 15.01 -2.83 -0.68
N LEU A 65 14.71 -1.53 -0.66
CA LEU A 65 13.61 -0.97 0.12
C LEU A 65 12.25 -1.47 -0.40
N THR A 66 12.08 -1.55 -1.71
CA THR A 66 10.87 -2.13 -2.32
C THR A 66 10.73 -3.60 -1.97
N GLU A 67 11.80 -4.39 -2.09
CA GLU A 67 11.80 -5.81 -1.76
C GLU A 67 11.46 -6.05 -0.28
N MET A 68 12.05 -5.27 0.63
CA MET A 68 11.76 -5.33 2.05
C MET A 68 10.28 -5.04 2.35
N MET A 69 9.72 -3.98 1.76
CA MET A 69 8.33 -3.61 1.95
C MET A 69 7.39 -4.69 1.40
N THR A 70 7.67 -5.23 0.22
CA THR A 70 6.88 -6.33 -0.36
C THR A 70 6.91 -7.58 0.53
N LYS A 71 8.08 -8.00 1.01
CA LYS A 71 8.18 -9.13 1.95
C LYS A 71 7.39 -8.87 3.22
N LYS A 72 7.46 -7.67 3.77
CA LYS A 72 6.71 -7.32 4.98
C LYS A 72 5.20 -7.34 4.75
N GLU A 73 4.72 -6.85 3.61
CA GLU A 73 3.31 -6.97 3.23
C GLU A 73 2.86 -8.43 3.09
N GLU A 74 3.69 -9.27 2.47
CA GLU A 74 3.43 -10.71 2.33
C GLU A 74 3.36 -11.40 3.70
N ASP A 75 4.32 -11.13 4.58
CA ASP A 75 4.37 -11.68 5.93
C ASP A 75 3.16 -11.24 6.78
N VAL A 76 2.77 -9.96 6.67
CA VAL A 76 1.56 -9.41 7.32
C VAL A 76 0.33 -10.16 6.83
N ARG A 77 0.16 -10.29 5.51
CA ARG A 77 -0.97 -11.01 4.91
C ARG A 77 -0.97 -12.48 5.31
N ALA A 78 0.18 -13.15 5.27
CA ALA A 78 0.33 -14.54 5.64
C ALA A 78 -0.05 -14.76 7.11
N THR A 79 0.45 -13.91 8.01
CA THR A 79 0.16 -13.97 9.45
C THR A 79 -1.31 -13.73 9.75
N LEU A 80 -1.92 -12.70 9.17
CA LEU A 80 -3.35 -12.41 9.35
C LEU A 80 -4.22 -13.54 8.81
N ASN A 81 -3.90 -14.07 7.63
CA ASN A 81 -4.62 -15.21 7.06
C ASN A 81 -4.47 -16.48 7.91
N GLN A 82 -3.28 -16.75 8.42
CA GLN A 82 -3.05 -17.89 9.30
C GLN A 82 -3.91 -17.77 10.57
N LYS A 83 -3.82 -16.64 11.27
CA LYS A 83 -4.60 -16.40 12.49
C LYS A 83 -6.11 -16.39 12.22
N GLY A 84 -6.54 -15.85 11.08
CA GLY A 84 -7.93 -15.88 10.65
C GLY A 84 -8.44 -17.32 10.46
N ARG A 85 -7.67 -18.17 9.77
CA ARG A 85 -8.02 -19.59 9.60
C ARG A 85 -8.04 -20.35 10.93
N GLU A 86 -7.07 -20.10 11.81
CA GLU A 86 -7.05 -20.71 13.15
C GLU A 86 -8.28 -20.30 13.98
N LEU A 87 -8.67 -19.02 13.93
CA LEU A 87 -9.86 -18.52 14.62
C LEU A 87 -11.15 -19.13 14.05
N GLU A 88 -11.25 -19.25 12.73
CA GLU A 88 -12.41 -19.85 12.06
C GLU A 88 -12.53 -21.35 12.40
N GLN A 89 -11.41 -22.09 12.40
CA GLN A 89 -11.37 -23.48 12.84
C GLN A 89 -11.79 -23.63 14.31
N ASP A 90 -11.26 -22.78 15.20
CA ASP A 90 -11.63 -22.79 16.62
C ASP A 90 -13.14 -22.53 16.81
N ALA A 91 -13.71 -21.58 16.06
CA ALA A 91 -15.14 -21.26 16.12
C ALA A 91 -16.01 -22.41 15.61
N GLN A 92 -15.61 -23.04 14.49
CA GLN A 92 -16.29 -24.22 13.96
C GLN A 92 -16.19 -25.41 14.93
N ASP A 93 -15.02 -25.63 15.53
CA ASP A 93 -14.81 -26.67 16.54
C ASP A 93 -15.67 -26.45 17.77
N PHE A 94 -15.75 -25.21 18.25
CA PHE A 94 -16.60 -24.84 19.36
C PHE A 94 -18.07 -25.12 19.06
N GLN A 95 -18.56 -24.69 17.89
CA GLN A 95 -19.94 -24.92 17.46
C GLN A 95 -20.25 -26.43 17.34
N ARG A 96 -19.37 -27.20 16.70
CA ARG A 96 -19.51 -28.67 16.58
C ARG A 96 -19.53 -29.35 17.94
N LYS A 97 -18.68 -28.93 18.88
CA LYS A 97 -18.66 -29.49 20.24
C LYS A 97 -19.93 -29.13 21.01
N LEU A 98 -20.49 -27.95 20.77
CA LEU A 98 -21.72 -27.49 21.42
C LEU A 98 -22.93 -28.30 20.93
N GLU A 99 -23.06 -28.48 19.61
CA GLU A 99 -24.15 -29.26 19.00
C GLU A 99 -24.10 -30.74 19.39
N ASN A 100 -22.89 -31.30 19.50
CA ASN A 100 -22.70 -32.70 19.88
C ASN A 100 -22.67 -32.94 21.40
N ASN A 101 -22.95 -31.92 22.23
CA ASN A 101 -22.83 -31.99 23.70
C ASN A 101 -21.46 -32.54 24.18
N ALA A 102 -20.39 -32.27 23.42
CA ALA A 102 -19.05 -32.80 23.67
C ALA A 102 -18.28 -32.05 24.78
N PHE A 103 -18.88 -31.00 25.37
CA PHE A 103 -18.29 -30.28 26.49
C PHE A 103 -18.53 -31.02 27.81
N VAL A 104 -17.44 -31.35 28.50
CA VAL A 104 -17.45 -32.04 29.81
C VAL A 104 -18.14 -31.22 30.91
N SER A 105 -18.04 -29.90 30.84
CA SER A 105 -18.70 -28.97 31.78
C SER A 105 -19.03 -27.66 31.08
N ARG A 106 -20.02 -26.95 31.62
CA ARG A 106 -20.41 -25.61 31.16
C ARG A 106 -19.26 -24.61 31.25
N GLU A 107 -18.46 -24.71 32.31
CA GLU A 107 -17.30 -23.85 32.54
C GLU A 107 -16.21 -23.99 31.46
N ARG A 108 -15.98 -25.21 30.95
CA ARG A 108 -15.08 -25.45 29.81
C ARG A 108 -15.60 -24.77 28.53
N ALA A 109 -16.91 -24.79 28.31
CA ALA A 109 -17.52 -24.12 27.16
C ALA A 109 -17.37 -22.59 27.26
N GLU A 110 -17.63 -22.01 28.43
CA GLU A 110 -17.45 -20.58 28.68
C GLU A 110 -15.97 -20.14 28.53
N GLN A 111 -15.03 -20.96 29.00
CA GLN A 111 -13.61 -20.71 28.82
C GLN A 111 -13.20 -20.70 27.34
N GLU A 112 -13.61 -21.71 26.57
CA GLU A 112 -13.30 -21.77 25.13
C GLU A 112 -13.96 -20.62 24.35
N GLN A 113 -15.20 -20.26 24.69
CA GLN A 113 -15.85 -19.09 24.11
C GLN A 113 -15.07 -17.80 24.39
N SER A 114 -14.63 -17.59 25.63
CA SER A 114 -13.83 -16.42 26.01
C SER A 114 -12.48 -16.39 25.27
N ARG A 115 -11.86 -17.56 25.05
CA ARG A 115 -10.62 -17.71 24.29
C ARG A 115 -10.82 -17.27 22.84
N ILE A 116 -11.90 -17.72 22.20
CA ILE A 116 -12.24 -17.37 20.81
C ILE A 116 -12.47 -15.86 20.68
N LEU A 117 -13.23 -15.26 21.60
CA LEU A 117 -13.46 -13.81 21.64
C LEU A 117 -12.15 -13.02 21.78
N ARG A 118 -11.26 -13.44 22.67
CA ARG A 118 -9.93 -12.81 22.81
C ARG A 118 -9.11 -12.93 21.52
N LYS A 119 -9.08 -14.12 20.91
CA LYS A 119 -8.37 -14.31 19.62
C LYS A 119 -8.94 -13.41 18.50
N GLN A 120 -10.25 -13.18 18.48
CA GLN A 120 -10.89 -12.27 17.54
C GLN A 120 -10.46 -10.81 17.78
N GLN A 121 -10.46 -10.37 19.04
CA GLN A 121 -9.98 -9.04 19.42
C GLN A 121 -8.49 -8.86 19.06
N ASP A 122 -7.65 -9.82 19.43
CA ASP A 122 -6.22 -9.82 19.14
C ASP A 122 -5.95 -9.75 17.63
N LEU A 123 -6.75 -10.44 16.80
CA LEU A 123 -6.63 -10.39 15.35
C LEU A 123 -6.94 -8.99 14.80
N GLN A 124 -7.99 -8.35 15.32
CA GLN A 124 -8.37 -6.99 14.93
C GLN A 124 -7.33 -5.95 15.38
N ASP A 125 -6.82 -6.07 16.59
CA ASP A 125 -5.75 -5.21 17.12
C ASP A 125 -4.45 -5.41 16.35
N LEU A 126 -4.13 -6.67 16.00
CA LEU A 126 -2.98 -6.98 15.17
C LEU A 126 -3.11 -6.36 13.78
N GLN A 127 -4.28 -6.45 13.15
CA GLN A 127 -4.54 -5.83 11.85
C GLN A 127 -4.34 -4.31 11.90
N ASN A 128 -4.88 -3.65 12.93
CA ASN A 128 -4.73 -2.20 13.12
C ASN A 128 -3.26 -1.82 13.34
N ARG A 129 -2.54 -2.57 14.18
CA ARG A 129 -1.13 -2.34 14.48
C ARG A 129 -0.25 -2.49 13.24
N LEU A 130 -0.43 -3.58 12.48
CA LEU A 130 0.36 -3.84 11.27
C LEU A 130 0.07 -2.80 10.18
N THR A 131 -1.18 -2.36 10.04
CA THR A 131 -1.55 -1.27 9.12
C THR A 131 -0.83 0.03 9.48
N ASN A 132 -0.86 0.42 10.76
CA ASN A 132 -0.18 1.62 11.24
C ASN A 132 1.34 1.53 11.10
N GLU A 133 1.92 0.37 11.38
CA GLU A 133 3.35 0.11 11.23
C GLU A 133 3.79 0.26 9.76
N LEU A 134 3.02 -0.30 8.84
CA LEU A 134 3.31 -0.23 7.41
C LEU A 134 3.21 1.21 6.86
N MET A 135 2.23 1.98 7.34
CA MET A 135 2.12 3.41 7.03
C MET A 135 3.32 4.20 7.57
N ALA A 136 3.68 3.97 8.83
CA ALA A 136 4.82 4.66 9.47
C ALA A 136 6.15 4.33 8.77
N GLU A 137 6.34 3.07 8.38
CA GLU A 137 7.53 2.63 7.65
C GLU A 137 7.58 3.20 6.23
N THR A 138 6.45 3.22 5.52
CA THR A 138 6.36 3.88 4.20
C THR A 138 6.73 5.36 4.29
N GLN A 139 6.28 6.06 5.35
CA GLN A 139 6.62 7.46 5.58
C GLN A 139 8.11 7.63 5.89
N LYS A 140 8.66 6.79 6.77
CA LYS A 140 10.10 6.79 7.11
C LYS A 140 10.96 6.53 5.87
N ASN A 141 10.58 5.56 5.06
CA ASN A 141 11.28 5.20 3.83
C ASN A 141 11.25 6.33 2.80
N ASN A 142 10.12 7.02 2.66
CA ASN A 142 10.02 8.22 1.83
C ASN A 142 10.96 9.35 2.30
N LEU A 143 11.05 9.57 3.61
CA LEU A 143 11.97 10.57 4.17
C LEU A 143 13.43 10.18 3.90
N GLN A 144 13.80 8.92 4.17
CA GLN A 144 15.17 8.44 3.89
C GLN A 144 15.54 8.57 2.41
N LEU A 145 14.61 8.24 1.51
CA LEU A 145 14.82 8.40 0.07
C LEU A 145 15.04 9.87 -0.30
N ARG A 146 14.20 10.78 0.19
CA ARG A 146 14.35 12.23 -0.02
C ARG A 146 15.65 12.78 0.54
N ASP A 147 16.01 12.40 1.76
CA ASP A 147 17.26 12.83 2.40
C ASP A 147 18.48 12.32 1.65
N SER A 148 18.43 11.08 1.15
CA SER A 148 19.50 10.51 0.34
C SER A 148 19.71 11.29 -0.98
N ILE A 149 18.61 11.67 -1.65
CA ILE A 149 18.64 12.48 -2.87
C ILE A 149 19.14 13.89 -2.57
N ASN A 150 18.66 14.52 -1.49
CA ASN A 150 19.07 15.87 -1.10
C ASN A 150 20.54 15.92 -0.68
N SER A 151 21.05 14.90 0.02
CA SER A 151 22.48 14.78 0.35
C SER A 151 23.30 14.70 -0.92
N PHE A 152 22.90 13.84 -1.86
CA PHE A 152 23.57 13.71 -3.14
C PHE A 152 23.59 15.04 -3.92
N LEU A 153 22.45 15.71 -4.07
CA LEU A 153 22.36 17.01 -4.76
C LEU A 153 23.16 18.12 -4.08
N LYS A 154 23.32 18.07 -2.75
CA LYS A 154 24.08 19.09 -1.99
C LYS A 154 25.57 18.90 -2.15
N ASP A 155 26.06 17.66 -2.14
CA ASP A 155 27.47 17.39 -2.41
C ASP A 155 27.81 17.64 -3.87
N TYR A 156 26.87 17.39 -4.78
CA TYR A 156 27.00 17.72 -6.18
C TYR A 156 27.09 19.23 -6.46
N ASN A 157 26.27 20.05 -5.79
CA ASN A 157 26.29 21.52 -5.96
C ASN A 157 27.47 22.23 -5.27
N LYS A 158 28.26 21.50 -4.48
CA LYS A 158 29.53 22.02 -3.89
C LYS A 158 30.71 21.84 -4.84
N LEU A 159 30.60 20.97 -5.84
CA LEU A 159 31.52 20.85 -6.97
C LEU A 159 31.15 21.87 -8.06
#